data_AF-A0A084SNM7-F1
#
_entry.id   AF-A0A084SNM7-F1
#
_cell.length_a   1.000
_cell.length_b   1.000
_cell.length_c   1.000
_cell.angle_alpha   90.00
_cell.angle_beta   90.00
_cell.angle_gamma   90.00
#
_symmetry.space_group_name_H-M   'P 1'
#
loop_
_entity.id
_entity.type
_entity.pdbx_description
1 polymer ?
#
loop_
_entity_poly.entity_id
_entity_poly.type
_entity_poly.pdbx_seq_one_letter_code
_entity_poly.pdbx_strand_id
1 'polypeptide(L)'
;MRKLLWVLFAAGVLSGCKKEEAPAPARQAAGTEAGEGSREAPTEAPEAFDDSKPYALTQAKLDAYVGYQRQVLDAYAAMARELQAAKARLTAGTLDAQGRPVGMTESMKAIESKAESEAQARRAAGLSEEDVNRIGSLITDVITQRHMAAMLDLAGELEKLEEMQARLKPEQQKELAPQIEVMRQRVEETEKLVSVRKIHGDANVDLVLTREQDLMRNYQDMLKSFGGKAQ
;
A
#
# COMPACT_ATOMS: atom_id res chain seq x y z
N MET A 1 -22.97 -1.28 30.32
CA MET A 1 -23.18 -0.17 29.35
C MET A 1 -21.83 0.20 28.74
N ARG A 2 -21.81 0.57 27.45
CA ARG A 2 -20.64 0.76 26.53
C ARG A 2 -20.15 -0.49 25.79
N LYS A 3 -20.92 -0.87 24.77
CA LYS A 3 -20.48 -1.51 23.53
C LYS A 3 -21.24 -0.83 22.39
N LEU A 4 -20.66 -0.84 21.19
CA LEU A 4 -21.18 -0.34 19.90
C LEU A 4 -21.04 1.16 19.63
N LEU A 5 -20.01 1.51 18.85
CA LEU A 5 -19.97 2.69 17.97
C LEU A 5 -18.93 2.43 16.87
N TRP A 6 -19.25 1.53 15.95
CA TRP A 6 -18.61 1.42 14.62
C TRP A 6 -19.68 0.92 13.64
N VAL A 7 -20.44 1.87 13.10
CA VAL A 7 -21.28 1.68 11.91
C VAL A 7 -21.20 2.99 11.13
N LEU A 8 -20.64 2.94 9.93
CA LEU A 8 -20.99 3.70 8.72
C LEU A 8 -19.76 3.79 7.81
N PHE A 9 -19.74 2.98 6.75
CA PHE A 9 -19.54 3.39 5.34
C PHE A 9 -19.47 2.11 4.48
N ALA A 10 -20.63 1.50 4.25
CA ALA A 10 -20.84 0.54 3.18
C ALA A 10 -22.05 1.05 2.38
N ALA A 11 -21.78 1.82 1.34
CA ALA A 11 -22.78 2.26 0.39
C ALA A 11 -22.22 2.06 -1.02
N GLY A 12 -22.92 1.25 -1.82
CA GLY A 12 -22.96 1.45 -3.26
C GLY A 12 -22.36 0.35 -4.15
N VAL A 13 -22.84 -0.89 -4.06
CA VAL A 13 -22.97 -1.73 -5.26
C VAL A 13 -24.26 -2.52 -5.14
N LEU A 14 -25.20 -2.28 -6.06
CA LEU A 14 -26.18 -3.22 -6.63
C LEU A 14 -27.22 -2.41 -7.41
N SER A 15 -26.83 -1.91 -8.58
CA SER A 15 -27.77 -1.64 -9.66
C SER A 15 -27.35 -2.51 -10.84
N GLY A 16 -28.03 -3.64 -10.96
CA GLY A 16 -27.85 -4.59 -12.05
C GLY A 16 -28.63 -4.14 -13.27
N CYS A 17 -27.94 -3.99 -14.40
CA CYS A 17 -28.53 -4.14 -15.71
C CYS A 17 -27.91 -5.37 -16.36
N LYS A 18 -28.68 -6.46 -16.34
CA LYS A 18 -28.53 -7.61 -17.25
C LYS A 18 -28.49 -7.08 -18.69
N LYS A 19 -27.51 -7.51 -19.48
CA LYS A 19 -27.63 -7.55 -20.93
C LYS A 19 -27.39 -8.98 -21.39
N GLU A 20 -28.45 -9.53 -21.98
CA GLU A 20 -28.56 -10.86 -22.55
C GLU A 20 -27.49 -11.15 -23.61
N GLU A 21 -27.15 -12.43 -23.67
CA GLU A 21 -26.25 -13.06 -24.61
C GLU A 21 -27.02 -13.68 -25.78
N ALA A 22 -26.30 -13.77 -26.91
CA ALA A 22 -26.48 -14.62 -28.10
C ALA A 22 -27.23 -14.02 -29.33
N PRO A 23 -26.95 -14.50 -30.57
CA PRO A 23 -26.00 -15.54 -30.99
C PRO A 23 -25.04 -15.16 -32.14
N ALA A 24 -24.04 -16.03 -32.34
CA ALA A 24 -23.07 -16.03 -33.43
C ALA A 24 -23.67 -16.30 -34.83
N PRO A 25 -22.94 -15.93 -35.90
CA PRO A 25 -22.91 -16.73 -37.11
C PRO A 25 -21.51 -17.27 -37.41
N ALA A 26 -21.52 -18.40 -38.11
CA ALA A 26 -20.41 -19.31 -38.35
C ALA A 26 -19.44 -18.87 -39.47
N ARG A 27 -18.19 -19.36 -39.31
CA ARG A 27 -17.24 -19.85 -40.33
C ARG A 27 -16.90 -18.95 -41.52
N GLN A 28 -15.61 -18.61 -41.62
CA GLN A 28 -14.83 -18.87 -42.83
C GLN A 28 -13.39 -19.24 -42.46
N ALA A 29 -12.96 -20.39 -42.96
CA ALA A 29 -11.58 -20.86 -42.94
C ALA A 29 -10.93 -20.48 -44.28
N ALA A 30 -9.82 -19.77 -44.21
CA ALA A 30 -8.79 -19.62 -45.23
C ALA A 30 -7.55 -19.21 -44.41
N GLY A 31 -6.40 -19.86 -44.44
CA GLY A 31 -5.69 -20.45 -45.55
C GLY A 31 -4.23 -20.08 -45.27
N THR A 32 -3.41 -21.11 -45.11
CA THR A 32 -2.01 -21.12 -44.71
C THR A 32 -1.12 -20.21 -45.55
N GLU A 33 -0.20 -19.45 -44.92
CA GLU A 33 1.14 -19.20 -45.47
C GLU A 33 2.19 -19.13 -44.34
N ALA A 34 3.32 -19.78 -44.61
CA ALA A 34 4.49 -19.94 -43.76
C ALA A 34 5.43 -18.72 -43.88
N GLY A 35 6.20 -18.45 -42.82
CA GLY A 35 7.24 -17.41 -42.86
C GLY A 35 8.03 -17.29 -41.55
N GLU A 36 9.06 -18.12 -41.44
CA GLU A 36 10.36 -17.89 -40.77
C GLU A 36 10.49 -16.92 -39.58
N GLY A 37 10.88 -17.51 -38.43
CA GLY A 37 12.16 -17.17 -37.80
C GLY A 37 12.33 -15.76 -37.24
N SER A 38 11.86 -15.54 -36.01
CA SER A 38 12.55 -14.66 -35.07
C SER A 38 12.53 -15.27 -33.68
N ARG A 39 13.74 -15.54 -33.19
CA ARG A 39 14.04 -16.01 -31.84
C ARG A 39 13.85 -14.83 -30.89
N GLU A 40 12.61 -14.56 -30.51
CA GLU A 40 12.30 -13.63 -29.44
C GLU A 40 12.52 -14.30 -28.08
N ALA A 41 13.13 -13.54 -27.18
CA ALA A 41 13.32 -13.86 -25.78
C ALA A 41 11.99 -14.28 -25.13
N PRO A 42 12.00 -15.10 -24.05
CA PRO A 42 10.77 -15.43 -23.35
C PRO A 42 10.21 -14.15 -22.73
N THR A 43 9.29 -13.52 -23.46
CA THR A 43 8.37 -12.56 -22.89
C THR A 43 7.36 -13.43 -22.18
N GLU A 44 7.59 -13.70 -20.89
CA GLU A 44 6.57 -14.28 -20.03
C GLU A 44 5.35 -13.36 -20.13
N ALA A 45 4.37 -13.79 -20.93
CA ALA A 45 3.06 -13.20 -20.93
C ALA A 45 2.58 -13.19 -19.47
N PRO A 46 1.92 -12.13 -18.99
CA PRO A 46 1.42 -12.09 -17.62
C PRO A 46 0.55 -13.34 -17.43
N GLU A 47 1.02 -14.24 -16.55
CA GLU A 47 0.33 -15.50 -16.29
C GLU A 47 -1.13 -15.19 -15.96
N ALA A 48 -2.04 -15.90 -16.63
CA ALA A 48 -3.45 -15.80 -16.33
C ALA A 48 -3.67 -16.21 -14.88
N PHE A 49 -4.39 -15.34 -14.18
CA PHE A 49 -4.52 -15.34 -12.74
C PHE A 49 -5.17 -16.61 -12.17
N ASP A 50 -4.62 -17.09 -11.06
CA ASP A 50 -5.12 -18.21 -10.28
C ASP A 50 -5.26 -17.80 -8.80
N ASP A 51 -6.46 -17.33 -8.44
CA ASP A 51 -6.84 -16.88 -7.09
C ASP A 51 -6.75 -18.01 -6.02
N SER A 52 -6.50 -19.25 -6.44
CA SER A 52 -6.32 -20.38 -5.53
C SER A 52 -4.91 -20.46 -4.92
N LYS A 53 -3.96 -19.67 -5.43
CA LYS A 53 -2.56 -19.72 -4.97
C LYS A 53 -2.19 -18.50 -4.11
N PRO A 54 -1.40 -18.71 -3.03
CA PRO A 54 -0.80 -17.61 -2.28
C PRO A 54 0.00 -16.71 -3.22
N TYR A 55 -0.15 -15.39 -3.07
CA TYR A 55 0.62 -14.42 -3.84
C TYR A 55 2.12 -14.58 -3.54
N ALA A 56 2.92 -14.84 -4.58
CA ALA A 56 4.36 -14.96 -4.46
C ALA A 56 5.03 -13.65 -4.90
N LEU A 57 5.61 -12.93 -3.95
CA LEU A 57 6.40 -11.74 -4.23
C LEU A 57 7.78 -12.14 -4.76
N THR A 58 8.22 -11.49 -5.83
CA THR A 58 9.58 -11.62 -6.36
C THR A 58 10.38 -10.37 -6.09
N GLN A 59 11.71 -10.49 -6.03
CA GLN A 59 12.60 -9.33 -5.84
C GLN A 59 12.35 -8.26 -6.91
N ALA A 60 12.18 -8.68 -8.17
CA ALA A 60 11.92 -7.76 -9.29
C ALA A 60 10.63 -6.96 -9.10
N LYS A 61 9.54 -7.61 -8.65
CA LYS A 61 8.27 -6.93 -8.35
C LYS A 61 8.40 -5.98 -7.17
N LEU A 62 9.13 -6.37 -6.13
CA LEU A 62 9.39 -5.50 -4.97
C LEU A 62 10.20 -4.26 -5.38
N ASP A 63 11.27 -4.42 -6.15
CA ASP A 63 12.12 -3.32 -6.60
C ASP A 63 11.35 -2.34 -7.50
N ALA A 64 10.55 -2.88 -8.44
CA ALA A 64 9.64 -2.10 -9.26
C ALA A 64 8.63 -1.33 -8.41
N TYR A 65 8.07 -1.96 -7.38
CA TYR A 65 7.10 -1.34 -6.48
C TYR A 65 7.72 -0.22 -5.62
N VAL A 66 8.95 -0.38 -5.13
CA VAL A 66 9.69 0.68 -4.40
C VAL A 66 9.85 1.93 -5.28
N GLY A 67 10.21 1.74 -6.55
CA GLY A 67 10.32 2.84 -7.53
C GLY A 67 8.96 3.46 -7.86
N TYR A 68 7.94 2.64 -8.05
CA TYR A 68 6.56 3.08 -8.25
C TYR A 68 6.07 3.96 -7.10
N GLN A 69 6.27 3.55 -5.84
CA GLN A 69 5.88 4.36 -4.67
C GLN A 69 6.51 5.75 -4.67
N ARG A 70 7.75 5.89 -5.12
CA ARG A 70 8.41 7.21 -5.23
C ARG A 70 7.73 8.10 -6.26
N GLN A 71 7.43 7.57 -7.44
CA GLN A 71 6.73 8.32 -8.49
C GLN A 71 5.31 8.72 -8.05
N VAL A 72 4.62 7.85 -7.31
CA VAL A 72 3.30 8.15 -6.74
C VAL A 72 3.39 9.28 -5.71
N LEU A 73 4.41 9.28 -4.85
CA LEU A 73 4.63 10.36 -3.88
C LEU A 73 4.91 11.70 -4.56
N ASP A 74 5.68 11.70 -5.65
CA ASP A 74 5.94 12.89 -6.44
C ASP A 74 4.67 13.43 -7.11
N ALA A 75 3.83 12.54 -7.65
CA ALA A 75 2.52 12.90 -8.20
C ALA A 75 1.59 13.47 -7.12
N TYR A 76 1.60 12.89 -5.92
CA TYR A 76 0.83 13.40 -4.79
C TYR A 76 1.30 14.81 -4.37
N ALA A 77 2.62 15.02 -4.28
CA ALA A 77 3.19 16.33 -3.95
C ALA A 77 2.88 17.39 -5.01
N ALA A 78 2.89 17.01 -6.29
CA ALA A 78 2.48 17.90 -7.39
C ALA A 78 1.01 18.29 -7.28
N MET A 79 0.11 17.32 -7.10
CA MET A 79 -1.31 17.58 -6.89
C MET A 79 -1.55 18.49 -5.68
N ALA A 80 -0.88 18.25 -4.56
CA ALA A 80 -1.04 19.07 -3.35
C ALA A 80 -0.69 20.54 -3.60
N ARG A 81 0.39 20.82 -4.34
CA ARG A 81 0.78 22.19 -4.74
C ARG A 81 -0.26 22.82 -5.66
N GLU A 82 -0.76 22.07 -6.64
CA GLU A 82 -1.78 22.55 -7.57
C GLU A 82 -3.10 22.87 -6.84
N LEU A 83 -3.55 22.00 -5.92
CA LEU A 83 -4.74 22.24 -5.10
C LEU A 83 -4.57 23.46 -4.18
N GLN A 84 -3.39 23.67 -3.61
CA GLN A 84 -3.12 24.87 -2.81
C GLN A 84 -3.18 26.15 -3.66
N ALA A 85 -2.61 26.13 -4.86
CA ALA A 85 -2.69 27.26 -5.79
C ALA A 85 -4.13 27.52 -6.26
N ALA A 86 -4.86 26.46 -6.59
CA ALA A 86 -6.26 26.54 -7.00
C ALA A 86 -7.15 27.10 -5.88
N LYS A 87 -6.93 26.67 -4.63
CA LYS A 87 -7.60 27.24 -3.45
C LYS A 87 -7.33 28.74 -3.30
N ALA A 88 -6.07 29.18 -3.45
CA ALA A 88 -5.71 30.59 -3.35
C ALA A 88 -6.44 31.45 -4.39
N ARG A 89 -6.54 30.95 -5.63
CA ARG A 89 -7.30 31.60 -6.71
C ARG A 89 -8.80 31.66 -6.42
N LEU A 90 -9.37 30.55 -5.93
CA LEU A 90 -10.77 30.50 -5.53
C LEU A 90 -11.08 31.53 -4.44
N THR A 91 -10.23 31.63 -3.41
CA THR A 91 -10.38 32.64 -2.35
C THR A 91 -10.20 34.08 -2.84
N ALA A 92 -9.40 34.28 -3.88
CA ALA A 92 -9.21 35.58 -4.52
C ALA A 92 -10.36 35.96 -5.48
N GLY A 93 -11.33 35.06 -5.70
CA GLY A 93 -12.46 35.31 -6.60
C GLY A 93 -12.08 35.38 -8.08
N THR A 94 -11.01 34.70 -8.50
CA THR A 94 -10.58 34.73 -9.92
C THR A 94 -11.56 33.97 -10.81
N LEU A 95 -11.99 34.64 -11.89
CA LEU A 95 -12.91 34.09 -12.90
C LEU A 95 -12.17 33.85 -14.22
N ASP A 96 -12.58 32.81 -14.95
CA ASP A 96 -12.09 32.53 -16.30
C ASP A 96 -12.75 33.47 -17.33
N ALA A 97 -12.36 33.32 -18.61
CA ALA A 97 -12.94 34.11 -19.71
C ALA A 97 -14.44 33.87 -19.93
N GLN A 98 -15.03 32.86 -19.28
CA GLN A 98 -16.44 32.49 -19.32
C GLN A 98 -17.16 32.85 -18.01
N GLY A 99 -16.51 33.57 -17.08
CA GLY A 99 -17.10 34.01 -15.81
C GLY A 99 -17.20 32.90 -14.75
N ARG A 100 -16.49 31.77 -14.90
CA ARG A 100 -16.51 30.65 -13.95
C ARG A 100 -15.34 30.70 -12.98
N PRO A 101 -15.48 30.20 -11.73
CA PRO A 101 -14.37 30.17 -10.78
C PRO A 101 -13.21 29.29 -11.25
N VAL A 102 -12.05 29.89 -11.53
CA VAL A 102 -10.85 29.20 -12.05
C VAL A 102 -10.38 28.10 -11.09
N GLY A 103 -10.39 28.38 -9.79
CA GLY A 103 -9.88 27.47 -8.77
C GLY A 103 -10.66 26.14 -8.67
N MET A 104 -11.93 26.08 -9.09
CA MET A 104 -12.68 24.82 -9.09
C MET A 104 -12.23 23.90 -10.23
N THR A 105 -12.14 24.44 -11.45
CA THR A 105 -11.71 23.67 -12.64
C THR A 105 -10.26 23.21 -12.52
N GLU A 106 -9.38 24.06 -12.00
CA GLU A 106 -7.98 23.67 -11.74
C GLU A 106 -7.87 22.57 -10.68
N SER A 107 -8.73 22.58 -9.66
CA SER A 107 -8.74 21.53 -8.64
C SER A 107 -9.14 20.17 -9.22
N MET A 108 -10.14 20.13 -10.11
CA MET A 108 -10.51 18.89 -10.79
C MET A 108 -9.38 18.38 -11.70
N LYS A 109 -8.76 19.29 -12.46
CA LYS A 109 -7.62 18.95 -13.32
C LYS A 109 -6.44 18.38 -12.55
N ALA A 110 -6.15 18.92 -11.36
CA ALA A 110 -5.09 18.41 -10.49
C ALA A 110 -5.35 16.95 -10.05
N ILE A 111 -6.61 16.61 -9.75
CA ILE A 111 -7.01 15.25 -9.37
C ILE A 111 -6.89 14.29 -10.55
N GLU A 112 -7.35 14.69 -11.74
CA GLU A 112 -7.24 13.91 -12.97
C GLU A 112 -5.77 13.66 -13.35
N SER A 113 -4.93 14.70 -13.29
CA SER A 113 -3.49 14.64 -13.54
C SER A 113 -2.77 13.64 -12.62
N LYS A 114 -3.16 13.60 -11.33
CA LYS A 114 -2.65 12.59 -10.39
C LYS A 114 -3.03 11.18 -10.83
N ALA A 115 -4.31 10.94 -11.13
CA ALA A 115 -4.77 9.60 -11.52
C ALA A 115 -4.05 9.10 -12.79
N GLU A 116 -3.84 9.99 -13.77
CA GLU A 116 -3.06 9.68 -14.96
C GLU A 116 -1.59 9.39 -14.64
N SER A 117 -0.97 10.19 -13.77
CA SER A 117 0.42 10.02 -13.36
C SER A 117 0.64 8.70 -12.62
N GLU A 118 -0.28 8.30 -11.73
CA GLU A 118 -0.22 7.00 -11.03
C GLU A 118 -0.40 5.83 -12.00
N ALA A 119 -1.32 5.95 -12.95
CA ALA A 119 -1.51 4.93 -13.97
C ALA A 119 -0.29 4.79 -14.90
N GLN A 120 0.36 5.90 -15.24
CA GLN A 120 1.61 5.91 -16.01
C GLN A 120 2.75 5.29 -15.20
N ALA A 121 2.93 5.69 -13.95
CA ALA A 121 3.95 5.14 -13.05
C ALA A 121 3.81 3.63 -12.90
N ARG A 122 2.57 3.14 -12.72
CA ARG A 122 2.28 1.70 -12.64
C ARG A 122 2.68 0.97 -13.91
N ARG A 123 2.29 1.48 -15.08
CA ARG A 123 2.64 0.88 -16.39
C ARG A 123 4.16 0.91 -16.62
N ALA A 124 4.83 2.00 -16.27
CA ALA A 124 6.28 2.13 -16.41
C ALA A 124 7.04 1.16 -15.50
N ALA A 125 6.50 0.86 -14.32
CA ALA A 125 7.04 -0.15 -13.40
C ALA A 125 6.73 -1.59 -13.83
N GLY A 126 5.94 -1.80 -14.89
CA GLY A 126 5.51 -3.13 -15.33
C GLY A 126 4.60 -3.85 -14.31
N LEU A 127 3.94 -3.10 -13.42
CA LEU A 127 3.10 -3.67 -12.37
C LEU A 127 1.65 -3.77 -12.81
N SER A 128 0.99 -4.87 -12.47
CA SER A 128 -0.46 -4.95 -12.54
C SER A 128 -1.10 -4.14 -11.39
N GLU A 129 -2.39 -3.84 -11.51
CA GLU A 129 -3.14 -3.22 -10.41
C GLU A 129 -3.19 -4.15 -9.20
N GLU A 130 -3.28 -5.46 -9.44
CA GLU A 130 -3.24 -6.46 -8.38
C GLU A 130 -1.88 -6.48 -7.66
N ASP A 131 -0.77 -6.43 -8.40
CA ASP A 131 0.56 -6.34 -7.79
C ASP A 131 0.65 -5.12 -6.88
N VAL A 132 0.18 -3.96 -7.36
CA VAL A 132 0.20 -2.74 -6.54
C VAL A 132 -0.61 -2.91 -5.26
N ASN A 133 -1.79 -3.53 -5.34
CA ASN A 133 -2.66 -3.73 -4.19
C ASN A 133 -2.12 -4.77 -3.20
N ARG A 134 -1.67 -5.94 -3.67
CA ARG A 134 -1.17 -7.01 -2.80
C ARG A 134 0.18 -6.65 -2.18
N ILE A 135 1.11 -6.11 -2.98
CA ILE A 135 2.40 -5.64 -2.48
C ILE A 135 2.19 -4.47 -1.51
N GLY A 136 1.30 -3.53 -1.85
CA GLY A 136 0.99 -2.40 -1.00
C GLY A 136 0.41 -2.79 0.36
N SER A 137 -0.51 -3.76 0.38
CA SER A 137 -1.07 -4.31 1.62
C SER A 137 0.01 -4.93 2.51
N LEU A 138 0.80 -5.86 1.94
CA LEU A 138 1.92 -6.51 2.63
C LEU A 138 2.92 -5.50 3.20
N ILE A 139 3.37 -4.55 2.38
CA ILE A 139 4.36 -3.54 2.81
C ILE A 139 3.77 -2.65 3.90
N THR A 140 2.50 -2.26 3.79
CA THR A 140 1.85 -1.43 4.80
C THR A 140 1.80 -2.15 6.14
N ASP A 141 1.43 -3.43 6.16
CA ASP A 141 1.39 -4.24 7.38
C ASP A 141 2.79 -4.39 8.00
N VAL A 142 3.80 -4.74 7.20
CA VAL A 142 5.19 -4.88 7.66
C VAL A 142 5.71 -3.56 8.22
N ILE A 143 5.64 -2.48 7.45
CA ILE A 143 6.26 -1.20 7.80
C ILE A 143 5.53 -0.51 8.94
N THR A 144 4.19 -0.58 9.00
CA THR A 144 3.42 -0.01 10.12
C THR A 144 3.79 -0.72 11.43
N GLN A 145 3.87 -2.05 11.41
CA GLN A 145 4.22 -2.81 12.60
C GLN A 145 5.68 -2.56 13.04
N ARG A 146 6.63 -2.48 12.09
CA ARG A 146 8.03 -2.12 12.38
C ARG A 146 8.15 -0.69 12.92
N HIS A 147 7.39 0.25 12.35
CA HIS A 147 7.35 1.63 12.82
C HIS A 147 6.79 1.72 14.26
N MET A 148 5.71 0.98 14.55
CA MET A 148 5.14 0.91 15.91
C MET A 148 6.12 0.28 16.91
N ALA A 149 6.80 -0.81 16.53
CA ALA A 149 7.81 -1.45 17.37
C ALA A 149 8.92 -0.45 17.77
N ALA A 150 9.43 0.30 16.78
CA ALA A 150 10.46 1.31 16.99
C ALA A 150 9.97 2.50 17.83
N MET A 151 8.70 2.89 17.70
CA MET A 151 8.12 4.01 18.46
C MET A 151 7.88 3.66 19.93
N LEU A 152 7.44 2.43 20.21
CA LEU A 152 7.04 2.00 21.55
C LEU A 152 8.22 1.49 22.40
N ASP A 153 9.35 1.15 21.79
CA ASP A 153 10.54 0.60 22.48
C ASP A 153 10.19 -0.54 23.47
N LEU A 154 9.27 -1.43 23.05
CA LEU A 154 8.74 -2.49 23.92
C LEU A 154 9.85 -3.42 24.45
N ALA A 155 10.90 -3.64 23.66
CA ALA A 155 12.07 -4.42 24.08
C ALA A 155 12.85 -3.73 25.19
N GLY A 156 13.11 -2.41 25.07
CA GLY A 156 13.76 -1.63 26.13
C GLY A 156 12.91 -1.51 27.40
N GLU A 157 11.58 -1.47 27.27
CA GLU A 157 10.67 -1.53 28.42
C GLU A 157 10.68 -2.91 29.10
N LEU A 158 10.67 -3.98 28.31
CA LEU A 158 10.76 -5.35 28.81
C LEU A 158 12.06 -5.58 29.59
N GLU A 159 13.21 -5.14 29.04
CA GLU A 159 14.51 -5.26 29.71
C GLU A 159 14.50 -4.58 31.09
N LYS A 160 13.95 -3.36 31.19
CA LYS A 160 13.80 -2.64 32.47
C LYS A 160 12.92 -3.40 33.46
N LEU A 161 11.84 -4.02 32.99
CA LEU A 161 10.95 -4.82 33.83
C LEU A 161 11.63 -6.10 34.34
N GLU A 162 12.42 -6.75 33.49
CA GLU A 162 13.21 -7.94 33.86
C GLU A 162 14.30 -7.59 34.88
N GLU A 163 15.03 -6.48 34.68
CA GLU A 163 15.99 -5.98 35.65
C GLU A 163 15.34 -5.64 37.00
N MET A 164 14.16 -5.01 36.97
CA MET A 164 13.41 -4.70 38.17
C MET A 164 12.99 -6.00 38.88
N GLN A 165 12.47 -6.98 38.14
CA GLN A 165 12.09 -8.28 38.69
C GLN A 165 13.28 -8.93 39.42
N ALA A 166 14.47 -8.93 38.83
CA ALA A 166 15.66 -9.52 39.42
C ALA A 166 16.05 -8.91 40.79
N ARG A 167 15.63 -7.66 41.06
CA ARG A 167 15.91 -6.96 42.33
C ARG A 167 14.81 -7.12 43.40
N LEU A 168 13.67 -7.73 43.05
CA LEU A 168 12.54 -7.93 43.96
C LEU A 168 12.72 -9.17 44.84
N LYS A 169 11.92 -9.26 45.92
CA LYS A 169 11.83 -10.48 46.75
C LYS A 169 11.14 -11.62 45.98
N PRO A 170 11.41 -12.90 46.29
CA PRO A 170 10.87 -14.04 45.54
C PRO A 170 9.34 -14.06 45.37
N GLU A 171 8.59 -13.60 46.37
CA GLU A 171 7.12 -13.53 46.32
C GLU A 171 6.66 -12.48 45.29
N GLN A 172 7.33 -11.33 45.25
CA GLN A 172 7.04 -10.24 44.32
C GLN A 172 7.51 -10.58 42.90
N GLN A 173 8.60 -11.34 42.76
CA GLN A 173 9.04 -11.87 41.47
C GLN A 173 7.98 -12.76 40.83
N LYS A 174 7.36 -13.64 41.62
CA LYS A 174 6.29 -14.53 41.17
C LYS A 174 5.03 -13.76 40.75
N GLU A 175 4.71 -12.65 41.43
CA GLU A 175 3.57 -11.81 41.09
C GLU A 175 3.79 -11.03 39.78
N LEU A 176 5.02 -10.59 39.50
CA LEU A 176 5.35 -9.83 38.29
C LEU A 176 5.59 -10.72 37.06
N ALA A 177 5.95 -11.99 37.26
CA ALA A 177 6.31 -12.91 36.18
C ALA A 177 5.25 -13.04 35.05
N PRO A 178 3.93 -13.13 35.33
CA PRO A 178 2.94 -13.20 34.26
C PRO A 178 2.87 -11.94 33.40
N GLN A 179 3.11 -10.75 33.98
CA GLN A 179 3.09 -9.49 33.23
C GLN A 179 4.30 -9.38 32.30
N ILE A 180 5.47 -9.81 32.78
CA ILE A 180 6.69 -9.89 31.96
C ILE A 180 6.50 -10.88 30.82
N GLU A 181 5.87 -12.03 31.07
CA GLU A 181 5.60 -13.01 30.02
C GLU A 181 4.65 -12.49 28.93
N VAL A 182 3.59 -11.77 29.31
CA VAL A 182 2.72 -11.08 28.34
C VAL A 182 3.50 -10.04 27.54
N MET A 183 4.43 -9.32 28.17
CA MET A 183 5.27 -8.34 27.49
C MET A 183 6.25 -9.02 26.52
N ARG A 184 6.88 -10.14 26.90
CA ARG A 184 7.71 -10.95 26.00
C ARG A 184 6.96 -11.39 24.75
N GLN A 185 5.76 -11.92 24.93
CA GLN A 185 4.91 -12.33 23.82
C GLN A 185 4.58 -11.16 22.90
N ARG A 186 4.28 -9.98 23.45
CA ARG A 186 4.02 -8.77 22.64
C ARG A 186 5.26 -8.29 21.88
N VAL A 187 6.43 -8.30 22.52
CA VAL A 187 7.70 -7.98 21.85
C VAL A 187 7.93 -8.96 20.71
N GLU A 188 7.75 -10.26 20.94
CA GLU A 188 7.90 -11.28 19.92
C GLU A 188 6.89 -11.12 18.76
N GLU A 189 5.60 -10.96 19.06
CA GLU A 189 4.55 -10.73 18.07
C GLU A 189 4.86 -9.52 17.19
N THR A 190 5.36 -8.45 17.80
CA THR A 190 5.61 -7.17 17.13
C THR A 190 6.92 -7.21 16.33
N GLU A 191 8.03 -7.61 16.94
CA GLU A 191 9.36 -7.60 16.32
C GLU A 191 9.54 -8.69 15.26
N LYS A 192 9.03 -9.90 15.52
CA LYS A 192 9.13 -11.02 14.57
C LYS A 192 8.03 -10.99 13.52
N LEU A 193 7.10 -10.03 13.59
CA LEU A 193 6.00 -9.87 12.64
C LEU A 193 5.10 -11.12 12.54
N VAL A 194 4.85 -11.81 13.66
CA VAL A 194 4.18 -13.12 13.68
C VAL A 194 2.83 -13.10 12.97
N SER A 195 2.00 -12.09 13.29
CA SER A 195 0.67 -11.93 12.67
C SER A 195 0.76 -11.62 11.17
N VAL A 196 1.73 -10.81 10.75
CA VAL A 196 1.94 -10.45 9.33
C VAL A 196 2.41 -11.66 8.54
N ARG A 197 3.34 -12.44 9.10
CA ARG A 197 3.84 -13.70 8.51
C ARG A 197 2.73 -14.72 8.32
N LYS A 198 1.78 -14.80 9.25
CA LYS A 198 0.60 -15.68 9.10
C LYS A 198 -0.30 -15.29 7.92
N ILE A 199 -0.40 -14.00 7.62
CA ILE A 199 -1.28 -13.49 6.55
C ILE A 199 -0.58 -13.58 5.19
N HIS A 200 0.68 -13.15 5.13
CA HIS A 200 1.39 -12.94 3.86
C HIS A 200 2.46 -13.99 3.55
N GLY A 201 2.80 -14.86 4.51
CA GLY A 201 3.84 -15.87 4.39
C GLY A 201 5.25 -15.35 4.69
N ASP A 202 6.09 -16.24 5.23
CA ASP A 202 7.45 -15.88 5.66
C ASP A 202 8.32 -15.34 4.53
N ALA A 203 8.33 -16.00 3.38
CA ALA A 203 9.17 -15.62 2.25
C ALA A 203 8.87 -14.19 1.75
N ASN A 204 7.59 -13.80 1.72
CA ASN A 204 7.19 -12.46 1.30
C ASN A 204 7.62 -11.39 2.32
N VAL A 205 7.45 -11.68 3.62
CA VAL A 205 7.87 -10.77 4.69
C VAL A 205 9.38 -10.61 4.69
N ASP A 206 10.14 -11.71 4.59
CA ASP A 206 11.60 -11.68 4.55
C ASP A 206 12.10 -10.86 3.35
N LEU A 207 11.45 -11.03 2.19
CA LEU A 207 11.78 -10.27 1.00
C LEU A 207 11.54 -8.76 1.18
N VAL A 208 10.40 -8.37 1.77
CA VAL A 208 10.12 -6.96 2.07
C VAL A 208 11.16 -6.37 3.03
N LEU A 209 11.58 -7.14 4.04
CA LEU A 209 12.59 -6.69 5.00
C LEU A 209 13.96 -6.42 4.34
N THR A 210 14.28 -7.02 3.19
CA THR A 210 15.50 -6.67 2.43
C THR A 210 15.51 -5.23 1.92
N ARG A 211 14.34 -4.60 1.77
CA ARG A 211 14.16 -3.20 1.34
C ARG A 211 13.60 -2.32 2.46
N GLU A 212 13.66 -2.76 3.72
CA GLU A 212 13.02 -2.08 4.85
C GLU A 212 13.36 -0.59 4.92
N GLN A 213 14.64 -0.23 4.78
CA GLN A 213 15.08 1.16 4.90
C GLN A 213 14.46 2.07 3.83
N ASP A 214 14.42 1.60 2.57
CA ASP A 214 13.82 2.37 1.48
C ASP A 214 12.31 2.53 1.69
N LEU A 215 11.63 1.46 2.08
CA LEU A 215 10.19 1.43 2.32
C LEU A 215 9.80 2.29 3.53
N MET A 216 10.57 2.24 4.60
CA MET A 216 10.39 3.11 5.77
C MET A 216 10.60 4.58 5.40
N ARG A 217 11.58 4.89 4.55
CA ARG A 217 11.78 6.25 4.01
C ARG A 217 10.57 6.67 3.16
N ASN A 218 10.07 5.81 2.27
CA ASN A 218 8.86 6.09 1.47
C ASN A 218 7.67 6.39 2.39
N TYR A 219 7.47 5.56 3.41
CA TYR A 219 6.40 5.71 4.39
C TYR A 219 6.51 7.01 5.19
N GLN A 220 7.69 7.38 5.66
CA GLN A 220 7.90 8.64 6.37
C GLN A 220 7.65 9.85 5.47
N ASP A 221 8.07 9.81 4.20
CA ASP A 221 7.83 10.90 3.26
C ASP A 221 6.35 11.03 2.90
N MET A 222 5.65 9.89 2.78
CA MET A 222 4.20 9.84 2.72
C MET A 222 3.58 10.56 3.93
N LEU A 223 3.92 10.16 5.16
CA LEU A 223 3.38 10.80 6.37
C LEU A 223 3.66 12.31 6.43
N LYS A 224 4.83 12.77 5.98
CA LYS A 224 5.16 14.21 5.92
C LYS A 224 4.28 14.96 4.91
N SER A 225 4.04 14.37 3.74
CA SER A 225 3.19 14.97 2.70
C SER A 225 1.73 15.15 3.15
N PHE A 226 1.19 14.21 3.94
CA PHE A 226 -0.15 14.30 4.52
C PHE A 226 -0.21 15.12 5.82
N GLY A 227 0.88 15.15 6.60
CA GLY A 227 0.99 15.83 7.89
C GLY A 227 1.19 17.35 7.83
N GLY A 228 1.20 17.95 6.63
CA GLY A 228 1.00 19.39 6.46
C GLY A 228 2.14 20.30 6.93
N LYS A 229 3.39 19.82 7.04
CA LYS A 229 4.55 20.72 7.13
C LYS A 229 5.11 20.97 5.73
N ALA A 230 4.34 21.69 4.92
CA ALA A 230 4.93 22.49 3.86
C ALA A 230 5.85 23.51 4.56
N GLN A 231 7.15 23.44 4.30
CA GLN A 231 8.07 24.54 4.61
C GLN A 231 7.74 25.73 3.70
#